data_AF-F4XBZ1-F1
#
_entry.id   AF-F4XBZ1-F1
#
_cell.length_a   1.000
_cell.length_b   1.000
_cell.length_c   1.000
_cell.angle_alpha   90.00
_cell.angle_beta   90.00
_cell.angle_gamma   90.00
#
_symmetry.space_group_name_H-M   'P 1'
#
loop_
_entity.id
_entity.type
_entity.pdbx_description
1 polymer ?
#
loop_
_entity_poly.entity_id
_entity_poly.type
_entity_poly.pdbx_seq_one_letter_code
_entity_poly.pdbx_strand_id
1 'polypeptide(L)'
;MPPDTVQYIGIAKDEQERLLRLAGNRVSLLDKYNCTEEDAKQLCQRAGLLSPVYTFTNRGGCWFCPNAKRKELRHLYDYHPDLWERMLELQALPNKVSEKFNRSETFSDIDAEFRLEDAQESLFQNAA
;
A
#
# COMPACT_ATOMS: atom_id res chain seq x y z
N MET A 1 -9.11 15.77 -21.78
CA MET A 1 -8.35 14.98 -22.78
C MET A 1 -9.04 15.11 -24.11
N PRO A 2 -8.30 15.05 -25.23
CA PRO A 2 -8.90 14.98 -26.57
C PRO A 2 -10.03 13.94 -26.64
N PRO A 3 -11.13 14.18 -27.39
CA PRO A 3 -12.29 13.29 -27.43
C PRO A 3 -11.98 11.85 -27.87
N ASP A 4 -10.91 11.67 -28.64
CA ASP A 4 -10.38 10.42 -29.18
C ASP A 4 -9.37 9.70 -28.28
N THR A 5 -9.05 10.28 -27.12
CA THR A 5 -8.14 9.64 -26.17
C THR A 5 -8.76 8.33 -25.65
N VAL A 6 -7.97 7.28 -25.51
CA VAL A 6 -8.38 6.02 -24.86
C VAL A 6 -7.58 5.85 -23.57
N GLN A 7 -8.26 5.50 -22.48
CA GLN A 7 -7.64 5.23 -21.18
C GLN A 7 -7.56 3.73 -20.94
N TYR A 8 -6.36 3.19 -20.91
CA TYR A 8 -6.13 1.80 -20.53
C TYR A 8 -5.96 1.68 -19.01
N ILE A 9 -6.68 0.73 -18.43
CA ILE A 9 -6.68 0.47 -16.99
C ILE A 9 -6.42 -1.01 -16.71
N GLY A 10 -5.77 -1.31 -15.59
CA GLY A 10 -5.53 -2.67 -15.12
C GLY A 10 -6.63 -3.11 -14.15
N ILE A 11 -7.81 -3.46 -14.66
CA ILE A 11 -8.88 -4.09 -13.86
C ILE A 11 -9.09 -5.50 -14.38
N ALA A 12 -8.81 -6.51 -13.57
CA ALA A 12 -8.82 -7.90 -14.03
C ALA A 12 -10.24 -8.40 -14.33
N LYS A 13 -10.33 -9.48 -15.11
CA LYS A 13 -11.59 -10.12 -15.53
C LYS A 13 -12.49 -10.51 -14.35
N ASP A 14 -11.88 -10.93 -13.25
CA ASP A 14 -12.53 -11.38 -12.02
C ASP A 14 -12.97 -10.22 -11.10
N GLU A 15 -12.66 -8.97 -11.46
CA GLU A 15 -13.06 -7.76 -10.73
C GLU A 15 -14.37 -7.15 -11.26
N GLN A 16 -15.41 -7.98 -11.39
CA GLN A 16 -16.64 -7.64 -12.11
C GLN A 16 -17.32 -6.35 -11.64
N GLU A 17 -17.38 -6.10 -10.33
CA GLU A 17 -17.96 -4.86 -9.79
C GLU A 17 -17.21 -3.60 -10.26
N ARG A 18 -15.88 -3.69 -10.41
CA ARG A 18 -15.06 -2.57 -10.88
C ARG A 18 -15.21 -2.38 -12.39
N LEU A 19 -15.34 -3.47 -13.14
CA LEU A 19 -15.61 -3.44 -14.59
C LEU A 19 -16.96 -2.80 -14.90
N LEU A 20 -18.01 -3.10 -14.13
CA LEU A 20 -19.34 -2.50 -14.30
C LEU A 20 -19.36 -0.98 -14.09
N ARG A 21 -18.39 -0.43 -13.35
CA ARG A 21 -18.23 1.01 -13.11
C ARG A 21 -17.43 1.71 -14.22
N LEU A 22 -16.98 0.98 -15.23
CA LEU A 22 -16.28 1.58 -16.37
C LEU A 22 -17.27 2.33 -17.26
N ALA A 23 -16.87 3.54 -17.62
CA ALA A 23 -17.66 4.44 -18.45
C ALA A 23 -16.75 5.24 -19.38
N GLY A 24 -17.35 5.73 -20.47
CA GLY A 24 -16.67 6.56 -21.45
C GLY A 24 -15.59 5.79 -22.22
N ASN A 25 -14.44 6.42 -22.38
CA ASN A 25 -13.31 5.96 -23.20
C ASN A 25 -12.30 5.05 -22.45
N ARG A 26 -12.75 4.37 -21.39
CA ARG A 26 -11.91 3.50 -20.56
C ARG A 26 -11.99 2.06 -21.02
N VAL A 27 -10.85 1.40 -21.16
CA VAL A 27 -10.74 0.01 -21.60
C VAL A 27 -9.85 -0.74 -20.61
N SER A 28 -10.38 -1.80 -20.01
CA SER A 28 -9.52 -2.74 -19.31
C SER A 28 -8.88 -3.71 -20.30
N LEU A 29 -7.55 -3.71 -20.38
CA LEU A 29 -6.82 -4.69 -21.19
C LEU A 29 -6.91 -6.09 -20.58
N LEU A 30 -6.93 -6.19 -19.25
CA LEU A 30 -6.99 -7.48 -18.58
C LEU A 30 -8.35 -8.16 -18.84
N ASP A 31 -9.45 -7.42 -18.79
CA ASP A 31 -10.77 -7.94 -19.16
C ASP A 31 -10.83 -8.32 -20.66
N LYS A 32 -10.38 -7.41 -21.54
CA LYS A 32 -10.36 -7.63 -23.00
C LYS A 32 -9.66 -8.92 -23.41
N TYR A 33 -8.59 -9.30 -22.70
CA TYR A 33 -7.81 -10.50 -22.96
C TYR A 33 -8.09 -11.66 -21.98
N ASN A 34 -9.21 -11.59 -21.25
CA ASN A 34 -9.64 -12.63 -20.31
C ASN A 34 -8.64 -12.97 -19.18
N CYS A 35 -7.86 -12.00 -18.73
CA CYS A 35 -6.82 -12.14 -17.70
C CYS A 35 -7.38 -11.86 -16.30
N THR A 36 -7.24 -12.82 -15.39
CA THR A 36 -7.53 -12.64 -13.95
C THR A 36 -6.39 -11.91 -13.22
N GLU A 37 -6.59 -11.54 -11.95
CA GLU A 37 -5.53 -10.97 -11.11
C GLU A 37 -4.34 -11.95 -10.96
N GLU A 38 -4.62 -13.24 -10.79
CA GLU A 38 -3.59 -14.27 -10.68
C GLU A 38 -2.84 -14.45 -12.01
N ASP A 39 -3.56 -14.45 -13.15
CA ASP A 39 -2.91 -14.50 -14.46
C ASP A 39 -1.96 -13.32 -14.67
N ALA A 40 -2.39 -12.12 -14.27
CA ALA A 40 -1.58 -10.90 -14.37
C ALA A 40 -0.33 -10.98 -13.48
N LYS A 41 -0.47 -11.49 -12.25
CA LYS A 41 0.66 -11.73 -11.35
C LYS A 41 1.65 -12.73 -11.93
N GLN A 42 1.18 -13.86 -12.44
CA GLN A 42 2.02 -14.88 -13.08
C GLN A 42 2.71 -14.36 -14.34
N LEU A 43 2.03 -13.53 -15.13
CA LEU A 43 2.61 -12.87 -16.29
C LEU A 43 3.76 -11.94 -15.89
N CYS A 44 3.55 -11.11 -14.85
CA CYS A 44 4.60 -10.24 -14.32
C CYS A 44 5.79 -11.06 -13.78
N GLN A 45 5.53 -12.18 -13.10
CA GLN A 45 6.57 -13.04 -12.58
C GLN A 45 7.42 -13.66 -13.69
N ARG A 46 6.79 -14.25 -14.72
CA ARG A 46 7.50 -14.82 -15.88
C ARG A 46 8.29 -13.78 -16.66
N ALA A 47 7.81 -12.54 -16.70
CA ALA A 47 8.50 -11.44 -17.36
C ALA A 47 9.63 -10.81 -16.51
N GLY A 48 9.81 -11.23 -15.25
CA GLY A 48 10.76 -10.58 -14.33
C GLY A 48 10.35 -9.18 -13.89
N LEU A 49 9.06 -8.85 -13.98
CA LEU A 49 8.47 -7.53 -13.68
C LEU A 49 7.63 -7.52 -12.39
N LEU A 50 7.50 -8.65 -11.70
CA LEU A 50 6.74 -8.70 -10.45
C LEU A 50 7.48 -7.91 -9.36
N SER A 51 6.80 -6.92 -8.79
CA SER A 51 7.38 -6.08 -7.73
C SER A 51 7.75 -6.91 -6.49
N PRO A 52 8.94 -6.72 -5.90
CA PRO A 52 9.33 -7.36 -4.64
C PRO A 52 8.40 -7.06 -3.47
N VAL A 53 7.62 -5.97 -3.54
CA VAL A 53 6.64 -5.58 -2.51
C VAL A 53 5.63 -6.69 -2.21
N TYR A 54 5.35 -7.55 -3.20
CA TYR A 54 4.40 -8.65 -3.06
C TYR A 54 4.91 -9.81 -2.18
N THR A 55 6.14 -9.74 -1.67
CA THR A 55 6.69 -10.72 -0.72
C THR A 55 6.12 -10.57 0.70
N PHE A 56 5.71 -9.36 1.09
CA PHE A 56 5.20 -9.08 2.44
C PHE A 56 3.78 -8.47 2.44
N THR A 57 3.33 -7.90 1.32
CA THR A 57 1.99 -7.35 1.18
C THR A 57 1.27 -7.81 -0.09
N ASN A 58 -0.04 -7.67 -0.12
CA ASN A 58 -0.87 -7.97 -1.29
C ASN A 58 -1.26 -6.70 -2.08
N ARG A 59 -0.63 -5.56 -1.81
CA ARG A 59 -0.90 -4.28 -2.48
C ARG A 59 0.38 -3.51 -2.78
N GLY A 60 0.43 -2.89 -3.95
CA GLY A 60 1.48 -1.93 -4.31
C GLY A 60 1.16 -0.54 -3.76
N GLY A 61 1.10 -0.38 -2.44
CA GLY A 61 0.81 0.91 -1.80
C GLY A 61 2.00 1.85 -1.74
N CYS A 62 1.74 3.16 -1.60
CA CYS A 62 2.75 4.14 -1.22
C CYS A 62 3.20 3.90 0.24
N TRP A 63 4.47 4.16 0.55
CA TRP A 63 5.00 4.10 1.92
C TRP A 63 4.26 5.06 2.89
N PHE A 64 3.78 6.20 2.37
CA PHE A 64 3.00 7.21 3.13
C PHE A 64 1.48 7.00 3.00
N CYS A 65 1.00 5.77 2.85
CA CYS A 65 -0.42 5.52 2.61
C CYS A 65 -1.23 5.51 3.92
N PRO A 66 -2.23 6.39 4.11
CA PRO A 66 -3.06 6.39 5.32
C PRO A 66 -3.99 5.16 5.42
N ASN A 67 -4.09 4.38 4.34
CA ASN A 67 -4.84 3.13 4.31
C ASN A 67 -3.92 1.91 4.51
N ALA A 68 -2.61 2.08 4.74
CA ALA A 68 -1.69 0.97 5.01
C ALA A 68 -2.17 0.17 6.23
N LYS A 69 -2.12 -1.17 6.13
CA LYS A 69 -2.43 -2.04 7.26
C LYS A 69 -1.28 -2.01 8.26
N ARG A 70 -1.58 -2.30 9.53
CA ARG A 70 -0.58 -2.37 10.62
C ARG A 70 0.67 -3.17 10.24
N LYS A 71 0.52 -4.36 9.64
CA LYS A 71 1.66 -5.18 9.19
C LYS A 71 2.56 -4.51 8.13
N GLU A 72 1.98 -3.68 7.28
CA GLU A 72 2.71 -2.96 6.23
C GLU A 72 3.47 -1.78 6.84
N LEU A 73 2.85 -1.09 7.80
CA LEU A 73 3.50 -0.05 8.59
C LEU A 73 4.62 -0.64 9.46
N ARG A 74 4.40 -1.80 10.07
CA ARG A 74 5.42 -2.51 10.84
C ARG A 74 6.61 -2.89 9.96
N HIS A 75 6.36 -3.41 8.76
CA HIS A 75 7.43 -3.65 7.79
C HIS A 75 8.19 -2.37 7.41
N LEU A 76 7.49 -1.24 7.24
CA LEU A 76 8.16 0.04 7.00
C LEU A 76 9.04 0.45 8.18
N TYR A 77 8.54 0.32 9.41
CA TYR A 77 9.27 0.62 10.64
C TYR A 77 10.56 -0.21 10.78
N ASP A 78 10.47 -1.53 10.59
CA ASP A 78 11.58 -2.45 10.80
C ASP A 78 12.66 -2.37 9.69
N TYR A 79 12.24 -2.15 8.44
CA TYR A 79 13.14 -2.30 7.27
C TYR A 79 13.49 -0.98 6.56
N HIS A 80 12.76 0.10 6.84
CA HIS A 80 12.95 1.42 6.22
C HIS A 80 12.89 2.55 7.27
N PRO A 81 13.80 2.55 8.26
CA PRO A 81 13.77 3.52 9.36
C PRO A 81 13.92 4.97 8.89
N ASP A 82 14.60 5.22 7.77
CA ASP A 82 14.73 6.54 7.15
C ASP A 82 13.38 7.08 6.66
N LEU A 83 12.57 6.23 6.03
CA LEU A 83 11.21 6.59 5.61
C LEU A 83 10.29 6.74 6.83
N TRP A 84 10.46 5.91 7.86
CA TRP A 84 9.71 6.01 9.09
C TRP A 84 9.98 7.32 9.84
N GLU A 85 11.25 7.70 10.00
CA GLU A 85 11.65 8.98 10.58
C GLU A 85 11.09 10.15 9.77
N ARG A 86 11.14 10.06 8.44
CA ARG A 86 10.56 11.07 7.56
C ARG A 86 9.06 11.26 7.79
N MET A 87 8.31 10.20 8.10
CA MET A 87 6.89 10.32 8.44
C MET A 87 6.67 11.09 9.75
N LEU A 88 7.50 10.84 10.77
CA LEU A 88 7.45 11.58 12.04
C LEU A 88 7.77 13.06 11.84
N GLU A 89 8.78 13.38 11.04
CA GLU A 89 9.10 14.77 10.66
C GLU A 89 7.93 15.46 9.97
N LEU A 90 7.31 14.80 9.00
CA LEU A 90 6.17 15.33 8.27
C LEU A 90 4.97 15.58 9.19
N GLN A 91 4.76 14.71 10.18
CA GLN A 91 3.73 14.92 11.18
C GLN A 91 4.02 16.10 12.12
N ALA A 92 5.28 16.39 12.43
CA ALA A 92 5.63 17.54 13.26
C ALA A 92 5.39 18.89 12.56
N LEU A 93 5.22 18.91 11.23
CA LEU A 93 5.00 20.16 10.48
C LEU A 93 3.68 20.85 10.88
N PRO A 94 3.67 22.19 11.00
CA PRO A 94 2.44 22.94 11.26
C PRO A 94 1.53 23.03 10.02
N ASN A 95 0.31 23.54 10.19
CA ASN A 95 -0.65 23.84 9.11
C ASN A 95 -1.10 22.60 8.29
N LYS A 96 -1.22 21.45 8.96
CA LYS A 96 -1.81 20.24 8.37
C LYS A 96 -3.33 20.35 8.37
N VAL A 97 -3.97 19.77 7.37
CA VAL A 97 -5.45 19.68 7.30
C VAL A 97 -6.01 18.80 8.43
N SER A 98 -5.19 17.87 8.93
CA SER A 98 -5.51 16.98 10.04
C SER A 98 -4.21 16.56 10.72
N GLU A 99 -4.25 16.39 12.04
CA GLU A 99 -3.16 15.75 12.80
C GLU A 99 -3.21 14.22 12.70
N LYS A 100 -4.37 13.66 12.36
CA LYS A 100 -4.50 12.22 12.15
C LYS A 100 -3.87 11.79 10.83
N PHE A 101 -3.06 10.73 10.88
CA PHE A 101 -2.50 10.06 9.71
C PHE A 101 -3.54 9.17 9.04
N ASN A 102 -4.26 8.36 9.81
CA ASN A 102 -5.36 7.53 9.33
C ASN A 102 -6.72 8.04 9.88
N ARG A 103 -7.77 7.21 9.87
CA ARG A 103 -9.10 7.62 10.37
C ARG A 103 -9.13 7.88 11.88
N SER A 104 -8.29 7.19 12.64
CA SER A 104 -8.30 7.14 14.11
C SER A 104 -7.06 7.77 14.74
N GLU A 105 -5.88 7.51 14.18
CA GLU A 105 -4.59 7.68 14.86
C GLU A 105 -3.73 8.74 14.17
N THR A 106 -2.94 9.45 14.97
CA THR A 106 -1.74 10.13 14.48
C THR A 106 -0.65 9.10 14.21
N PHE A 107 0.33 9.45 13.40
CA PHE A 107 1.49 8.59 13.19
C PHE A 107 2.35 8.42 14.45
N SER A 108 2.26 9.35 15.42
CA SER A 108 3.04 9.32 16.66
C SER A 108 2.42 8.33 17.64
N ASP A 109 1.10 8.16 17.58
CA ASP A 109 0.41 7.10 18.32
C ASP A 109 0.89 5.72 17.85
N ILE A 110 0.98 5.53 16.53
CA ILE A 110 1.45 4.27 15.92
C ILE A 110 2.92 4.01 16.27
N ASP A 111 3.79 5.03 16.18
CA ASP A 111 5.20 4.93 16.57
C ASP A 111 5.37 4.56 18.05
N ALA A 112 4.61 5.21 18.94
CA ALA A 112 4.63 4.90 20.36
C ALA A 112 4.22 3.44 20.62
N GLU A 113 3.21 2.93 19.92
CA GLU A 113 2.76 1.55 20.06
C GLU A 113 3.83 0.54 19.60
N PHE A 114 4.47 0.77 18.45
CA PHE A 114 5.56 -0.10 17.99
C PHE A 114 6.78 -0.08 18.93
N ARG A 115 7.16 1.09 19.48
CA ARG A 115 8.22 1.18 20.49
C ARG A 115 7.88 0.42 21.77
N LEU A 116 6.61 0.43 22.18
CA LEU A 116 6.15 -0.34 23.34
C LEU A 116 6.19 -1.85 23.06
N GLU A 117 5.79 -2.29 21.87
CA GLU A 117 5.94 -3.68 21.43
C GLU A 117 7.42 -4.13 21.49
N ASP A 118 8.33 -3.33 20.92
CA ASP A 118 9.78 -3.64 20.92
C ASP A 118 10.34 -3.74 22.35
N ALA A 119 9.94 -2.81 23.22
CA ALA A 119 10.36 -2.82 24.62
C ALA A 119 9.84 -4.07 25.35
N GLN A 120 8.60 -4.47 25.09
CA GLN A 120 8.02 -5.68 25.66
C GLN A 120 8.72 -6.94 25.16
N GLU A 121 8.99 -7.05 23.86
CA GLU A 121 9.75 -8.17 23.28
C GLU A 121 11.15 -8.28 23.90
N SER A 122 11.85 -7.15 24.05
CA SER A 122 13.17 -7.11 24.69
C SER A 122 13.13 -7.62 26.14
N LEU A 123 12.11 -7.24 26.91
CA LEU A 123 11.95 -7.73 28.29
C LEU A 123 11.76 -9.24 28.36
N PHE A 124 10.97 -9.83 27.45
CA PHE A 124 10.76 -11.27 27.42
C PHE A 124 12.00 -12.04 26.95
N GLN A 125 12.74 -11.53 25.98
CA GLN A 125 14.00 -12.15 25.53
C GLN A 125 15.08 -12.12 26.61
N ASN A 126 15.13 -11.04 27.41
CA ASN A 126 16.09 -10.92 28.51
C ASN A 126 15.71 -11.73 29.76
N ALA A 127 14.48 -12.22 29.85
CA ALA A 127 13.98 -13.02 30.97
C ALA A 127 13.98 -14.54 30.71
N ALA A 128 14.28 -14.97 29.48
CA ALA A 128 14.39 -16.36 29.05
C ALA A 128 15.84 -16.84 29.04
#